data_AF-A0A3M1R264-F1
#
_entry.id   AF-A0A3M1R264-F1
#
_cell.length_a   1.000
_cell.length_b   1.000
_cell.length_c   1.000
_cell.angle_alpha   90.00
_cell.angle_beta   90.00
_cell.angle_gamma   90.00
#
_symmetry.space_group_name_H-M   'P 1'
#
loop_
_entity.id
_entity.type
_entity.pdbx_description
1 polymer ?
#
loop_
_entity_poly.entity_id
_entity_poly.type
_entity_poly.pdbx_seq_one_letter_code
_entity_poly.pdbx_strand_id
1 'polypeptide(L)'
;MITVLAGGVGAARFLQGLVRVVPPSEITVISNTGDDAEFYGLYVSPDIDIVLYTLAGIVDESKGWGVHDDTFHALAMLGRYGEETWFQLGDHDLATHIYRTHRRQQGGTLTEITASLCHALGVAVRILPMSEERVITKVQTPAGTFDFQE
;
A
#
# COMPACT_ATOMS: atom_id res chain seq x y z
N MET A 1 -14.65 -16.09 11.74
CA MET A 1 -14.52 -14.69 11.26
C MET A 1 -13.72 -13.87 12.26
N ILE A 2 -12.59 -13.29 11.82
CA ILE A 2 -11.68 -12.44 12.59
C ILE A 2 -11.48 -11.12 11.84
N THR A 3 -11.56 -10.00 12.55
CA THR A 3 -11.26 -8.67 12.01
C THR A 3 -9.96 -8.15 12.60
N VAL A 4 -9.06 -7.65 11.77
CA VAL A 4 -7.76 -7.10 12.14
C VAL A 4 -7.68 -5.64 11.70
N LEU A 5 -7.39 -4.74 12.63
CA LEU A 5 -6.97 -3.38 12.32
C LEU A 5 -5.47 -3.43 11.99
N ALA A 6 -5.08 -2.97 10.80
CA ALA A 6 -3.72 -3.13 10.30
C ALA A 6 -3.11 -1.79 9.87
N GLY A 7 -1.82 -1.63 10.14
CA GLY A 7 -1.00 -0.55 9.63
C GLY A 7 0.47 -0.96 9.70
N GLY A 8 1.24 -0.60 8.68
CA GLY A 8 2.66 -0.89 8.52
C GLY A 8 3.05 -2.37 8.42
N VAL A 9 4.36 -2.57 8.29
CA VAL A 9 5.03 -3.88 8.15
C VAL A 9 4.70 -4.83 9.31
N GLY A 10 4.53 -4.31 10.52
CA GLY A 10 4.20 -5.11 11.70
C GLY A 10 2.87 -5.87 11.57
N ALA A 11 1.83 -5.20 11.07
CA ALA A 11 0.55 -5.83 10.82
C ALA A 11 0.61 -6.86 9.69
N ALA A 12 1.37 -6.57 8.64
CA ALA A 12 1.59 -7.51 7.54
C ALA A 12 2.25 -8.82 8.03
N ARG A 13 3.28 -8.72 8.88
CA ARG A 13 3.92 -9.89 9.53
C ARG A 13 2.98 -10.66 10.44
N PHE A 14 2.14 -9.96 11.22
CA PHE A 14 1.11 -10.62 12.02
C PHE A 14 0.14 -11.42 11.14
N LEU A 15 -0.31 -10.83 10.03
CA LEU A 15 -1.23 -11.46 9.09
C LEU A 15 -0.61 -12.69 8.40
N GLN A 16 0.69 -12.68 8.07
CA GLN A 16 1.41 -13.87 7.57
C GLN A 16 1.33 -15.06 8.53
N GLY A 17 1.36 -14.80 9.84
CA GLY A 17 1.17 -15.83 10.86
C GLY A 17 -0.30 -16.25 10.96
N LEU A 18 -1.22 -15.29 10.97
CA LEU A 18 -2.64 -15.54 11.16
C LEU A 18 -3.24 -16.44 10.07
N VAL A 19 -2.89 -16.22 8.80
CA VAL A 19 -3.40 -17.03 7.67
C VAL A 19 -2.96 -18.50 7.71
N ARG A 20 -1.97 -18.85 8.56
CA ARG A 20 -1.52 -20.24 8.76
C ARG A 20 -2.40 -21.01 9.74
N VAL A 21 -3.16 -20.30 10.58
CA VAL A 21 -3.97 -20.88 11.66
C VAL A 21 -5.46 -20.57 11.51
N VAL A 22 -5.82 -19.64 10.66
CA VAL A 22 -7.21 -19.24 10.35
C VAL A 22 -7.37 -19.24 8.83
N PRO A 23 -8.46 -19.84 8.29
CA PRO A 23 -8.73 -19.79 6.86
C PRO A 23 -8.73 -18.35 6.34
N PRO A 24 -7.98 -18.01 5.27
CA PRO A 24 -7.89 -16.64 4.75
C PRO A 24 -9.25 -15.99 4.47
N SER A 25 -10.22 -16.77 3.99
CA SER A 25 -11.59 -16.32 3.71
C SER A 25 -12.38 -15.88 4.95
N GLU A 26 -11.91 -16.19 6.15
CA GLU A 26 -12.51 -15.76 7.41
C GLU A 26 -11.86 -14.52 8.02
N ILE A 27 -10.81 -13.97 7.38
CA ILE A 27 -10.07 -12.82 7.87
C ILE A 27 -10.50 -11.58 7.09
N THR A 28 -10.89 -10.54 7.83
CA THR A 28 -11.07 -9.19 7.28
C THR A 28 -10.03 -8.27 7.88
N VAL A 29 -9.32 -7.55 7.02
CA VAL A 29 -8.36 -6.52 7.40
C VAL A 29 -8.99 -5.17 7.13
N ILE A 30 -8.93 -4.28 8.12
CA ILE A 30 -9.21 -2.85 7.95
C ILE A 30 -7.86 -2.15 8.03
N SER A 31 -7.37 -1.71 6.87
CA SER A 31 -6.04 -1.12 6.72
C SER A 31 -6.09 0.39 6.92
N ASN A 32 -5.12 0.91 7.65
CA ASN A 32 -4.86 2.34 7.76
C ASN A 32 -4.72 2.97 6.37
N THR A 33 -5.31 4.15 6.20
CA THR A 33 -5.16 5.01 5.02
C THR A 33 -4.58 6.38 5.38
N GLY A 34 -4.19 6.60 6.65
CA GLY A 34 -3.60 7.85 7.13
C GLY A 34 -2.24 8.16 6.50
N ASP A 35 -1.59 7.14 5.95
CA ASP A 35 -0.28 7.23 5.30
C ASP A 35 -0.43 7.30 3.77
N ASP A 36 -1.67 7.32 3.26
CA ASP A 36 -1.92 7.49 1.84
C ASP A 36 -1.43 8.87 1.38
N ALA A 37 -0.70 8.88 0.28
CA ALA A 37 -0.07 10.08 -0.26
C ALA A 37 -0.07 10.08 -1.79
N GLU A 38 0.27 11.23 -2.37
CA GLU A 38 0.46 11.37 -3.82
C GLU A 38 1.93 11.58 -4.12
N PHE A 39 2.47 10.72 -4.99
CA PHE A 39 3.84 10.80 -5.48
C PHE A 39 3.82 10.81 -7.00
N TYR A 40 4.43 11.83 -7.63
CA TYR A 40 4.48 11.99 -9.09
C TYR A 40 3.09 11.91 -9.78
N GLY A 41 2.04 12.37 -9.09
CA GLY A 41 0.65 12.31 -9.56
C GLY A 41 -0.02 10.93 -9.41
N LEU A 42 0.64 9.99 -8.73
CA LEU A 42 0.12 8.66 -8.43
C LEU A 42 -0.33 8.56 -6.98
N TYR A 43 -1.51 7.96 -6.77
CA TYR A 43 -2.06 7.68 -5.45
C TYR A 43 -1.42 6.40 -4.88
N VAL A 44 -0.74 6.54 -3.75
CA VAL A 44 -0.01 5.47 -3.05
C VAL A 44 -0.68 5.18 -1.72
N SER A 45 -0.85 3.89 -1.39
CA SER A 45 -1.47 3.44 -0.14
C SER A 45 -0.55 2.46 0.58
N PRO A 46 0.52 2.94 1.26
CA PRO A 46 1.62 2.09 1.73
C PRO A 46 1.16 0.93 2.61
N ASP A 47 0.21 1.18 3.51
CA ASP A 47 -0.28 0.18 4.46
C ASP A 47 -1.19 -0.89 3.81
N ILE A 48 -1.97 -0.50 2.80
CA ILE A 48 -2.73 -1.46 1.99
C ILE A 48 -1.76 -2.30 1.16
N ASP A 49 -0.80 -1.64 0.51
CA ASP A 49 0.16 -2.27 -0.41
C ASP A 49 1.06 -3.27 0.32
N ILE A 50 1.57 -2.92 1.50
CA ILE A 50 2.39 -3.86 2.26
C ILE A 50 1.60 -5.09 2.70
N VAL A 51 0.35 -4.95 3.15
CA VAL A 51 -0.49 -6.09 3.52
C VAL A 51 -0.79 -6.95 2.28
N LEU A 52 -1.14 -6.31 1.17
CA LEU A 52 -1.44 -6.97 -0.10
C LEU A 52 -0.25 -7.78 -0.61
N TYR A 53 0.92 -7.16 -0.77
CA TYR A 53 2.12 -7.82 -1.30
C TYR A 53 2.61 -8.94 -0.39
N THR A 54 2.52 -8.72 0.91
CA THR A 54 2.91 -9.70 1.91
C THR A 54 2.03 -10.95 1.85
N LEU A 55 0.71 -10.78 1.73
CA LEU A 55 -0.25 -11.89 1.64
C LEU A 55 -0.25 -12.56 0.26
N ALA A 56 0.10 -11.82 -0.80
CA ALA A 56 0.30 -12.35 -2.14
C ALA A 56 1.63 -13.14 -2.27
N GLY A 57 2.53 -13.05 -1.29
CA GLY A 57 3.83 -13.69 -1.34
C GLY A 57 4.81 -13.05 -2.33
N ILE A 58 4.59 -11.77 -2.66
CA ILE A 58 5.43 -11.00 -3.59
C ILE A 58 6.18 -9.86 -2.91
N VAL A 59 6.10 -9.74 -1.58
CA VAL A 59 6.87 -8.72 -0.85
C VAL A 59 8.37 -9.01 -0.91
N ASP A 60 9.21 -7.97 -1.02
CA ASP A 60 10.64 -8.12 -0.82
C ASP A 60 10.93 -8.36 0.67
N GLU A 61 11.09 -9.63 1.06
CA GLU A 61 11.35 -10.01 2.45
C GLU A 61 12.67 -9.45 3.00
N SER A 62 13.65 -9.15 2.13
CA SER A 62 14.95 -8.63 2.55
C SER A 62 14.86 -7.18 3.04
N LYS A 63 14.03 -6.37 2.37
CA LYS A 63 13.73 -4.98 2.76
C LYS A 63 12.57 -4.90 3.74
N GLY A 64 11.65 -5.87 3.68
CA GLY A 64 10.41 -5.89 4.44
C GLY A 64 9.31 -5.02 3.85
N TRP A 65 9.48 -4.47 2.65
CA TRP A 65 8.52 -3.64 1.92
C TRP A 65 8.82 -3.66 0.40
N GLY A 66 7.86 -3.21 -0.40
CA GLY A 66 7.97 -3.24 -1.87
C GLY A 66 7.82 -4.64 -2.45
N VAL A 67 7.93 -4.74 -3.77
CA VAL A 67 7.78 -6.01 -4.51
C VAL A 67 9.15 -6.71 -4.65
N HIS A 68 9.16 -8.05 -4.58
CA HIS A 68 10.34 -8.86 -4.83
C HIS A 68 10.80 -8.74 -6.29
N ASP A 69 12.12 -8.75 -6.50
CA ASP A 69 12.78 -8.55 -7.80
C ASP A 69 12.41 -7.23 -8.51
N ASP A 70 11.98 -6.23 -7.74
CA ASP A 70 11.65 -4.92 -8.30
C ASP A 70 12.90 -4.13 -8.70
N THR A 71 12.79 -3.33 -9.77
CA THR A 71 13.83 -2.43 -10.25
C THR A 71 13.45 -0.98 -10.00
N PHE A 72 14.40 -0.04 -10.13
CA PHE A 72 14.17 1.38 -9.85
C PHE A 72 14.55 2.25 -11.05
N HIS A 73 14.35 1.76 -12.27
CA HIS A 73 14.78 2.47 -13.47
C HIS A 73 13.94 3.72 -13.73
N ALA A 74 12.62 3.64 -13.53
CA ALA A 74 11.75 4.80 -13.65
C ALA A 74 12.10 5.86 -12.61
N LEU A 75 12.29 5.47 -11.35
CA LEU A 75 12.69 6.36 -10.27
C LEU A 75 14.04 7.03 -10.54
N ALA A 76 15.03 6.28 -11.03
CA ALA A 76 16.32 6.84 -11.42
C ALA A 76 16.20 7.87 -12.55
N MET A 77 15.28 7.67 -13.49
CA MET A 77 15.02 8.64 -14.55
C MET A 77 14.28 9.88 -14.04
N LEU A 78 13.32 9.72 -13.13
CA LEU A 78 12.65 10.85 -12.45
C LEU A 78 13.67 11.73 -11.71
N GLY A 79 14.62 11.12 -10.99
CA GLY A 79 15.71 11.85 -10.36
C GLY A 79 16.58 12.63 -11.35
N ARG A 80 16.81 12.10 -12.57
CA ARG A 80 17.50 12.84 -13.64
C ARG A 80 16.70 14.01 -14.18
N TYR A 81 15.38 13.98 -14.08
CA TYR A 81 14.50 15.10 -14.42
C TYR A 81 14.36 16.15 -13.30
N GLY A 82 14.94 15.89 -12.13
CA GLY A 82 14.96 16.82 -10.99
C GLY A 82 13.88 16.56 -9.94
N GLU A 83 13.16 15.44 -10.04
CA GLU A 83 12.19 15.03 -9.02
C GLU A 83 12.88 14.51 -7.76
N GLU A 84 12.25 14.69 -6.60
CA GLU A 84 12.71 14.08 -5.35
C GLU A 84 12.42 12.59 -5.34
N THR A 85 13.43 11.75 -5.08
CA THR A 85 13.32 10.27 -5.14
C THR A 85 13.54 9.61 -3.79
N TRP A 86 13.22 10.31 -2.69
CA TRP A 86 13.42 9.79 -1.34
C TRP A 86 12.45 8.63 -1.05
N PHE A 87 11.21 8.71 -1.53
CA PHE A 87 10.23 7.63 -1.46
C PHE A 87 10.47 6.66 -2.61
N GLN A 88 10.96 5.47 -2.28
CA GLN A 88 11.42 4.51 -3.27
C GLN A 88 10.26 3.70 -3.87
N LEU A 89 9.77 4.16 -5.02
CA LEU A 89 8.80 3.43 -5.84
C LEU A 89 9.53 2.59 -6.91
N GLY A 90 9.42 1.27 -6.80
CA GLY A 90 9.96 0.36 -7.80
C GLY A 90 9.07 0.27 -9.04
N ASP A 91 9.60 -0.31 -10.12
CA ASP A 91 8.94 -0.39 -11.43
C ASP A 91 7.70 -1.30 -11.40
N HIS A 92 7.71 -2.41 -10.64
CA HIS A 92 6.53 -3.23 -10.37
C HIS A 92 5.55 -2.53 -9.42
N ASP A 93 6.04 -1.88 -8.37
CA ASP A 93 5.20 -1.14 -7.42
C ASP A 93 4.44 0.02 -8.11
N LEU A 94 5.13 0.73 -9.03
CA LEU A 94 4.53 1.75 -9.88
C LEU A 94 3.34 1.21 -10.68
N ALA A 95 3.35 -0.05 -11.11
CA ALA A 95 2.20 -0.63 -11.81
C ALA A 95 0.93 -0.66 -10.93
N THR A 96 1.07 -0.98 -9.64
CA THR A 96 -0.04 -0.93 -8.67
C THR A 96 -0.57 0.49 -8.53
N HIS A 97 0.32 1.48 -8.43
CA HIS A 97 -0.07 2.88 -8.25
C HIS A 97 -0.69 3.48 -9.51
N ILE A 98 -0.18 3.15 -10.70
CA ILE A 98 -0.79 3.52 -11.99
C ILE A 98 -2.19 2.93 -12.07
N TYR A 99 -2.35 1.63 -11.78
CA TYR A 99 -3.65 0.96 -11.79
C TYR A 99 -4.63 1.63 -10.82
N ARG A 100 -4.23 1.83 -9.57
CA ARG A 100 -5.06 2.49 -8.55
C ARG A 100 -5.50 3.88 -8.98
N THR A 101 -4.54 4.69 -9.42
CA THR A 101 -4.80 6.07 -9.85
C THR A 101 -5.76 6.11 -11.02
N HIS A 102 -5.51 5.28 -12.04
CA HIS A 102 -6.37 5.18 -13.22
C HIS A 102 -7.81 4.79 -12.85
N ARG A 103 -8.00 3.82 -11.96
CA ARG A 103 -9.33 3.37 -11.53
C ARG A 103 -10.04 4.41 -10.65
N ARG A 104 -9.32 5.13 -9.79
CA ARG A 104 -9.89 6.26 -9.03
C ARG A 104 -10.38 7.38 -9.96
N GLN A 105 -9.61 7.70 -10.99
CA GLN A 105 -10.00 8.70 -12.00
C GLN A 105 -11.26 8.30 -12.79
N GLN A 106 -11.57 6.99 -12.86
CA GLN A 106 -12.81 6.47 -13.44
C GLN A 106 -13.99 6.44 -12.44
N GLY A 107 -13.82 6.98 -11.23
CA GLY A 107 -14.83 6.99 -10.18
C GLY A 107 -14.87 5.72 -9.32
N GLY A 108 -13.88 4.82 -9.43
CA GLY A 108 -13.76 3.65 -8.56
C GLY A 108 -13.40 4.02 -7.12
N THR A 109 -14.03 3.35 -6.16
CA THR A 109 -13.73 3.48 -4.73
C THR A 109 -12.44 2.76 -4.36
N LEU A 110 -11.78 3.16 -3.27
CA LEU A 110 -10.57 2.49 -2.80
C LEU A 110 -10.87 1.05 -2.36
N THR A 111 -12.06 0.77 -1.82
CA THR A 111 -12.51 -0.61 -1.54
C THR A 111 -12.57 -1.46 -2.81
N GLU A 112 -13.21 -0.99 -3.88
CA GLU A 112 -13.33 -1.75 -5.13
C GLU A 112 -11.98 -2.00 -5.78
N ILE A 113 -11.11 -0.99 -5.76
CA ILE A 113 -9.76 -1.08 -6.32
C ILE A 113 -8.92 -2.08 -5.53
N THR A 114 -8.96 -2.01 -4.19
CA THR A 114 -8.24 -2.94 -3.31
C THR A 114 -8.74 -4.37 -3.52
N ALA A 115 -10.06 -4.58 -3.61
CA ALA A 115 -10.64 -5.89 -3.90
C ALA A 115 -10.19 -6.44 -5.27
N SER A 116 -10.11 -5.58 -6.29
CA SER A 116 -9.62 -5.96 -7.61
C SER A 116 -8.14 -6.35 -7.59
N LEU A 117 -7.31 -5.64 -6.83
CA LEU A 117 -5.89 -5.98 -6.66
C LEU A 117 -5.73 -7.30 -5.91
N CYS A 118 -6.49 -7.52 -4.83
CA CYS A 118 -6.52 -8.81 -4.12
C CYS A 118 -6.87 -9.96 -5.07
N HIS A 119 -7.90 -9.79 -5.91
CA HIS A 119 -8.29 -10.82 -6.88
C HIS A 119 -7.18 -11.11 -7.89
N ALA A 120 -6.56 -10.08 -8.46
CA ALA A 120 -5.49 -10.23 -9.44
C ALA A 120 -4.25 -10.93 -8.86
N LEU A 121 -3.96 -10.72 -7.57
CA LEU A 121 -2.81 -11.30 -6.88
C LEU A 121 -3.14 -12.60 -6.10
N GLY A 122 -4.37 -13.11 -6.19
CA GLY A 122 -4.77 -14.35 -5.51
C GLY A 122 -4.89 -14.24 -3.99
N VAL A 123 -5.07 -13.04 -3.44
CA VAL A 123 -5.22 -12.81 -1.99
C VAL A 123 -6.67 -13.08 -1.57
N ALA A 124 -6.85 -14.14 -0.78
CA ALA A 124 -8.17 -14.55 -0.29
C ALA A 124 -8.63 -13.81 0.98
N VAL A 125 -7.74 -13.09 1.66
CA VAL A 125 -8.09 -12.22 2.79
C VAL A 125 -8.84 -11.00 2.27
N ARG A 126 -9.92 -10.62 2.95
CA ARG A 126 -10.67 -9.40 2.60
C ARG A 126 -9.96 -8.18 3.16
N ILE A 127 -9.30 -7.40 2.32
CA ILE A 127 -8.65 -6.14 2.71
C ILE A 127 -9.59 -4.97 2.39
N LEU A 128 -9.88 -4.15 3.39
CA LEU A 128 -10.68 -2.94 3.29
C LEU A 128 -9.83 -1.73 3.69
N PRO A 129 -9.88 -0.61 2.95
CA PRO A 129 -9.40 0.66 3.49
C PRO A 129 -10.24 1.06 4.71
N MET A 130 -9.65 1.75 5.68
CA MET A 130 -10.42 2.28 6.82
C MET A 130 -11.43 3.37 6.42
N SER A 131 -11.22 4.01 5.26
CA SER A 131 -12.04 5.10 4.74
C SER A 131 -11.95 5.17 3.21
N GLU A 132 -13.04 5.56 2.55
CA GLU A 132 -13.03 5.96 1.13
C GLU A 132 -12.56 7.41 0.94
N GLU A 133 -12.82 8.23 1.95
CA GLU A 133 -12.40 9.62 2.02
C GLU A 133 -10.93 9.72 2.40
N ARG A 134 -10.29 10.78 1.91
CA ARG A 134 -8.89 11.07 2.21
C ARG A 134 -8.74 11.43 3.69
N VAL A 135 -7.94 10.65 4.40
CA VAL A 135 -7.51 10.89 5.78
C VAL A 135 -5.99 10.91 5.75
N ILE A 136 -5.36 11.96 6.26
CA ILE A 136 -3.90 12.10 6.22
C ILE A 136 -3.38 12.36 7.63
N THR A 137 -2.42 11.56 8.07
CA THR A 137 -1.69 11.76 9.31
C THR A 137 -0.76 12.96 9.17
N LYS A 138 -0.91 13.93 10.06
CA LYS A 138 -0.08 15.14 10.10
C LYS A 138 0.74 15.18 11.39
N VAL A 139 1.99 15.61 11.30
CA VAL A 139 2.90 15.77 12.45
C VAL A 139 3.07 17.25 12.75
N GLN A 140 2.67 17.66 13.95
CA GLN A 140 2.84 19.04 14.41
C GLN A 140 4.16 19.18 15.16
N THR A 141 5.01 20.09 14.70
CA THR A 141 6.32 20.40 15.28
C THR A 141 6.45 21.91 15.50
N PRO A 142 7.48 22.38 16.26
CA PRO A 142 7.78 23.81 16.33
C PRO A 142 8.13 24.46 14.98
N ALA A 143 8.56 23.68 13.99
CA ALA A 143 8.92 24.17 12.65
C ALA A 143 7.73 24.23 11.69
N GLY A 144 6.59 23.63 12.04
CA GLY A 144 5.40 23.56 11.18
C GLY A 144 4.63 22.26 11.33
N THR A 145 3.58 22.12 10.52
CA THR A 145 2.78 20.90 10.39
C THR A 145 3.12 20.23 9.07
N PHE A 146 3.60 18.99 9.14
CA PHE A 146 4.10 18.21 8.00
C PHE A 146 3.23 16.98 7.75
N ASP A 147 3.27 16.46 6.52
CA ASP A 147 2.76 15.11 6.27
C ASP A 147 3.61 14.08 7.00
N PHE A 148 3.02 12.96 7.44
CA PHE A 148 3.76 11.92 8.15
C PHE A 148 4.94 11.34 7.35
N GLN A 149 4.82 11.38 6.02
CA GLN A 149 5.84 10.91 5.09
C GLN A 149 6.92 11.98 4.80
N GLU A 150 6.75 13.22 5.23
CA GLU A 150 7.71 14.33 5.04
C GLU A 150 8.62 14.51 6.27
#